data_AF-A0A1A3CAW3-F1
#
_entry.id   AF-A0A1A3CAW3-F1
#
_cell.length_a   1.000
_cell.length_b   1.000
_cell.length_c   1.000
_cell.angle_alpha   90.00
_cell.angle_beta   90.00
_cell.angle_gamma   90.00
#
_symmetry.space_group_name_H-M   'P 1'
#
loop_
_entity.id
_entity.type
_entity.pdbx_description
1 polymer ?
#
loop_
_entity_poly.entity_id
_entity_poly.type
_entity_poly.pdbx_seq_one_letter_code
_entity_poly.pdbx_strand_id
1 'polypeptide(L)'
;MVTLAAVPALGWYTIPAPGAALAEGGCQSGEEADQFTTTCVPYLVPTAPPLFQTTAANPDVPEIDGIPCIGHNGGTCIGLAEDEAAMGPPAQPRSIISSSP
;
A
#
# COMPACT_ATOMS: atom_id res chain seq x y z
N MET A 1 26.90 12.57 -41.64
CA MET A 1 27.48 12.97 -40.34
C MET A 1 26.31 13.36 -39.45
N VAL A 2 25.98 12.58 -38.42
CA VAL A 2 24.85 12.86 -37.52
C VAL A 2 25.40 12.97 -36.10
N THR A 3 25.27 14.16 -35.50
CA THR A 3 25.65 14.45 -34.12
C THR A 3 24.41 14.32 -33.23
N LEU A 4 24.41 13.35 -32.32
CA LEU A 4 23.42 13.26 -31.24
C LEU A 4 23.92 14.07 -30.04
N ALA A 5 23.18 15.12 -29.68
CA ALA A 5 23.36 15.83 -28.42
C ALA A 5 22.50 15.16 -27.33
N ALA A 6 23.14 14.55 -26.34
CA ALA A 6 22.47 13.97 -25.18
C ALA A 6 22.19 15.07 -24.13
N VAL A 7 20.92 15.31 -23.83
CA VAL A 7 20.47 16.21 -22.76
C VAL A 7 20.20 15.35 -21.51
N PRO A 8 20.82 15.65 -20.34
CA PRO A 8 20.50 14.93 -19.11
C PRO A 8 19.13 15.36 -18.61
N ALA A 9 18.16 14.43 -18.60
CA ALA A 9 16.89 14.62 -17.95
C ALA A 9 17.09 14.54 -16.43
N LEU A 10 17.16 15.70 -15.76
CA LEU A 10 17.05 15.77 -14.31
C LEU A 10 15.59 15.46 -13.94
N GLY A 11 15.32 14.23 -13.54
CA GLY A 11 14.02 13.82 -13.02
C GLY A 11 13.76 14.47 -11.67
N TRP A 12 12.79 15.37 -11.60
CA TRP A 12 12.26 15.85 -10.33
C TRP A 12 11.33 14.79 -9.75
N TYR A 13 11.75 14.16 -8.67
CA TYR A 13 10.88 13.28 -7.89
C TYR A 13 10.10 14.16 -6.90
N THR A 14 8.81 14.36 -7.14
CA THR A 14 7.92 14.99 -6.17
C THR A 14 7.60 13.96 -5.10
N ILE A 15 8.11 14.15 -3.89
CA ILE A 15 7.76 13.32 -2.72
C ILE A 15 6.38 13.79 -2.25
N PRO A 16 5.32 12.95 -2.28
CA PRO A 16 4.03 13.31 -1.71
C PRO A 16 4.20 13.56 -0.21
N ALA A 17 3.78 14.74 0.24
CA ALA A 17 3.82 15.09 1.66
C ALA A 17 2.79 14.24 2.43
N PRO A 18 3.13 13.70 3.61
CA PRO A 18 2.19 12.97 4.47
C PRO A 18 1.29 13.98 5.21
N GLY A 19 0.50 14.74 4.47
CA GLY A 19 -0.59 15.55 4.99
C GLY A 19 -1.88 15.00 4.40
N ALA A 20 -2.81 14.56 5.26
CA ALA A 20 -4.10 14.05 4.82
C ALA A 20 -4.80 15.14 4.00
N ALA A 21 -4.81 14.98 2.68
CA ALA A 21 -5.55 15.88 1.80
C ALA A 21 -7.04 15.69 2.12
N LEU A 22 -7.72 16.79 2.45
CA LEU A 22 -9.15 16.78 2.72
C LEU A 22 -9.90 16.62 1.40
N ALA A 23 -10.87 15.72 1.35
CA ALA A 23 -11.60 15.34 0.14
C ALA A 23 -12.63 16.40 -0.34
N GLU A 24 -12.57 17.64 0.17
CA GLU A 24 -13.52 18.74 -0.10
C GLU A 24 -13.64 19.13 -1.59
N GLY A 25 -12.71 18.67 -2.44
CA GLY A 25 -12.73 18.84 -3.90
C GLY A 25 -12.52 17.53 -4.70
N GLY A 26 -12.66 16.38 -4.04
CA GLY A 26 -12.22 15.08 -4.57
C GLY A 26 -10.72 14.82 -4.32
N CYS A 27 -10.29 13.58 -4.54
CA CYS A 27 -8.91 13.15 -4.31
C CYS A 27 -8.07 13.20 -5.59
N GLN A 28 -6.75 13.28 -5.43
CA GLN A 28 -5.83 13.27 -6.56
C GLN A 28 -5.91 11.91 -7.28
N SER A 29 -5.50 11.86 -8.55
CA SER A 29 -5.40 10.58 -9.26
C SER A 29 -4.41 9.67 -8.54
N GLY A 30 -4.85 8.48 -8.13
CA GLY A 30 -4.06 7.59 -7.27
C GLY A 30 -4.61 7.46 -5.84
N GLU A 31 -5.64 8.21 -5.50
CA GLU A 31 -6.23 8.27 -4.15
C GLU A 31 -7.76 8.18 -4.20
N GLU A 32 -8.37 7.60 -3.16
CA GLU A 32 -9.81 7.59 -2.93
C GLU A 32 -10.18 8.33 -1.64
N ALA A 33 -11.39 8.88 -1.59
CA ALA A 33 -11.88 9.55 -0.39
C ALA A 33 -12.37 8.51 0.61
N ASP A 34 -11.77 8.49 1.80
CA ASP A 34 -12.32 7.75 2.94
C ASP A 34 -13.67 8.36 3.33
N GLN A 35 -14.75 7.60 3.17
CA GLN A 35 -16.13 8.08 3.39
C GLN A 35 -16.42 8.45 4.84
N PHE A 36 -15.61 7.99 5.80
CA PHE A 36 -15.81 8.21 7.22
C PHE A 36 -14.91 9.32 7.78
N THR A 37 -13.69 9.43 7.27
CA THR A 37 -12.66 10.37 7.75
C THR A 37 -12.54 11.58 6.83
N THR A 38 -13.11 11.52 5.62
CA THR A 38 -13.03 12.56 4.57
C THR A 38 -11.60 12.89 4.13
N THR A 39 -10.69 11.94 4.34
CA THR A 39 -9.28 12.05 3.97
C THR A 39 -9.01 11.26 2.70
N CYS A 40 -8.19 11.80 1.81
CA CYS A 40 -7.69 11.06 0.66
C CYS A 40 -6.70 10.00 1.13
N VAL A 41 -7.01 8.74 0.84
CA VAL A 41 -6.15 7.59 1.07
C VAL A 41 -5.63 7.08 -0.26
N PRO A 42 -4.36 6.67 -0.36
CA PRO A 42 -3.83 6.08 -1.58
C PRO A 42 -4.62 4.82 -1.93
N TYR A 43 -4.86 4.58 -3.21
CA TYR A 43 -5.36 3.30 -3.66
C TYR A 43 -4.43 2.20 -3.16
N LEU A 44 -4.99 1.05 -2.78
CA LEU A 44 -4.20 -0.15 -2.52
C LEU A 44 -3.38 -0.45 -3.77
N VAL A 45 -2.09 -0.13 -3.71
CA VAL A 45 -1.16 -0.22 -4.83
C VAL A 45 -1.16 -1.66 -5.33
N PRO A 46 -0.97 -1.92 -6.65
CA PRO A 46 -0.71 -3.27 -7.16
C PRO A 46 0.50 -3.98 -6.53
N THR A 47 1.30 -3.29 -5.71
CA THR A 47 2.50 -3.76 -5.03
C THR A 47 2.30 -3.90 -3.52
N ALA A 48 1.06 -3.88 -3.02
CA ALA A 48 0.79 -4.43 -1.70
C ALA A 48 1.27 -5.89 -1.70
N PRO A 49 2.07 -6.33 -0.71
CA PRO A 49 2.40 -7.74 -0.59
C PRO A 49 1.08 -8.52 -0.54
N PRO A 50 0.91 -9.54 -1.40
CA PRO A 50 -0.34 -10.28 -1.42
C PRO A 50 -0.47 -11.00 -0.08
N LEU A 51 -1.55 -10.69 0.66
CA LEU A 51 -1.90 -11.35 1.92
C LEU A 51 -2.16 -12.86 1.74
N PHE A 52 -2.32 -13.30 0.50
CA PHE A 52 -2.54 -14.69 0.13
C PHE A 52 -1.63 -15.03 -1.06
N GLN A 53 -0.87 -16.10 -0.94
CA GLN A 53 -0.01 -16.61 -2.01
C GLN A 53 -0.66 -17.87 -2.57
N THR A 54 -0.65 -18.09 -3.88
CA THR A 54 -1.09 -19.37 -4.47
C THR A 54 0.15 -20.20 -4.77
N THR A 55 0.27 -21.41 -4.22
CA THR A 55 1.41 -22.29 -4.53
C THR A 55 1.18 -22.97 -5.88
N ALA A 56 2.28 -23.35 -6.55
CA ALA A 56 2.24 -24.11 -7.81
C ALA A 56 1.49 -25.47 -7.73
N ALA A 57 1.21 -25.96 -6.52
CA ALA A 57 0.43 -27.18 -6.30
C ALA A 57 -1.05 -27.02 -6.71
N ASN A 58 -1.63 -25.83 -6.52
CA ASN A 58 -2.95 -25.47 -7.03
C ASN A 58 -3.10 -23.94 -7.15
N PRO A 59 -2.99 -23.36 -8.36
CA PRO A 59 -3.05 -21.92 -8.56
C PRO A 59 -4.42 -21.30 -8.27
N ASP A 60 -5.47 -22.11 -8.15
CA ASP A 60 -6.83 -21.67 -7.85
C ASP A 60 -7.11 -21.58 -6.34
N VAL A 61 -6.18 -22.05 -5.49
CA VAL A 61 -6.35 -22.09 -4.04
C VAL A 61 -5.35 -21.14 -3.37
N PRO A 62 -5.82 -20.05 -2.73
CA PRO A 62 -4.97 -19.20 -1.92
C PRO A 62 -4.47 -19.92 -0.67
N GLU A 63 -3.26 -19.58 -0.25
CA GLU A 63 -2.53 -20.11 0.89
C GLU A 63 -1.89 -18.99 1.71
N ILE A 64 -1.80 -19.19 3.03
CA ILE A 64 -0.96 -18.39 3.93
C ILE A 64 -0.03 -19.35 4.64
N ASP A 65 1.28 -19.07 4.64
CA ASP A 65 2.31 -19.95 5.21
C ASP A 65 2.23 -21.42 4.74
N GLY A 66 1.79 -21.65 3.51
CA GLY A 66 1.61 -23.01 2.94
C GLY A 66 0.38 -23.76 3.45
N ILE A 67 -0.58 -23.05 4.08
CA ILE A 67 -1.87 -23.61 4.51
C ILE A 67 -2.96 -23.25 3.51
N PRO A 68 -3.59 -24.22 2.82
CA PRO A 68 -4.61 -23.97 1.80
C PRO A 68 -5.89 -23.46 2.43
N CYS A 69 -6.33 -22.28 2.01
CA CYS A 69 -7.49 -21.56 2.54
C CYS A 69 -8.82 -22.10 1.98
N ILE A 70 -8.99 -23.42 2.03
CA ILE A 70 -10.19 -24.13 1.61
C ILE A 70 -10.66 -25.14 2.66
N GLY A 71 -11.96 -25.41 2.67
CA GLY A 71 -12.57 -26.41 3.53
C GLY A 71 -12.30 -26.15 5.02
N HIS A 72 -11.70 -27.13 5.69
CA HIS A 72 -11.45 -27.10 7.13
C HIS A 72 -10.47 -25.99 7.56
N ASN A 73 -9.52 -25.62 6.69
CA ASN A 73 -8.45 -24.69 6.99
C ASN A 73 -8.85 -23.22 6.75
N GLY A 74 -10.07 -22.94 6.26
CA GLY A 74 -10.53 -21.58 5.99
C GLY A 74 -10.51 -20.66 7.22
N GLY A 75 -10.86 -21.20 8.40
CA GLY A 75 -10.79 -20.44 9.66
C GLY A 75 -9.37 -20.09 10.08
N THR A 76 -8.42 -20.99 9.85
CA THR A 76 -6.99 -20.76 10.12
C THR A 76 -6.42 -19.67 9.23
N CYS A 77 -6.77 -19.67 7.95
CA CYS A 77 -6.34 -18.60 7.04
C CYS A 77 -6.90 -17.23 7.40
N ILE A 78 -8.14 -17.13 7.88
CA ILE A 78 -8.68 -15.84 8.34
C ILE A 78 -7.84 -15.32 9.51
N GLY A 79 -7.55 -16.17 10.51
CA GLY A 79 -6.73 -15.77 11.65
C GLY A 79 -5.31 -15.34 11.25
N LEU A 80 -4.68 -16.05 10.33
CA LEU A 80 -3.34 -15.70 9.83
C LEU A 80 -3.34 -14.40 9.01
N ALA A 81 -4.36 -14.18 8.17
CA ALA A 81 -4.50 -12.94 7.42
C ALA A 81 -4.69 -11.73 8.35
N GLU A 82 -5.47 -11.91 9.43
CA GLU A 82 -5.65 -10.88 10.45
C GLU A 82 -4.36 -10.60 11.23
N ASP A 83 -3.57 -11.63 11.56
CA ASP A 83 -2.28 -11.47 12.24
C ASP A 83 -1.27 -10.69 11.36
N GLU A 84 -1.23 -11.01 10.07
CA GLU A 84 -0.36 -10.34 9.10
C GLU A 84 -0.78 -8.89 8.85
N ALA A 85 -2.10 -8.62 8.84
CA ALA A 85 -2.64 -7.26 8.81
C ALA A 85 -2.38 -6.49 10.11
N ALA A 86 -2.45 -7.16 11.26
CA ALA A 86 -2.19 -6.57 12.58
C ALA A 86 -0.72 -6.24 12.80
N MET A 87 0.20 -6.94 12.13
CA MET A 87 1.63 -6.61 12.11
C MET A 87 1.87 -5.16 11.66
N GLY A 88 1.03 -4.68 10.74
CA GLY A 88 0.98 -3.29 10.29
C GLY A 88 2.31 -2.75 9.73
N PRO A 89 2.31 -1.55 9.14
CA PRO A 89 3.54 -0.83 8.90
C PRO A 89 4.22 -0.51 10.25
N PRO A 90 5.57 -0.55 10.34
CA PRO A 90 6.25 -0.19 11.58
C PRO A 90 5.84 1.22 12.01
N ALA A 91 5.54 1.39 13.30
CA ALA A 91 5.14 2.68 13.86
C ALA A 91 6.20 3.75 13.52
N GLN A 92 5.85 4.70 12.65
CA GLN A 92 6.74 5.78 12.27
C GLN A 92 6.84 6.78 13.44
N PRO A 93 8.02 6.95 14.08
CA PRO A 93 8.17 7.94 15.14
C PRO A 93 8.04 9.34 14.52
N ARG A 94 7.02 10.08 14.95
CA ARG A 94 6.83 11.50 14.64
C ARG A 94 7.69 12.35 15.56
N SER A 95 8.94 12.58 15.14
CA SER A 95 9.95 13.37 15.86
C SER A 95 9.95 14.85 15.47
N ILE A 96 8.78 15.49 15.43
CA ILE A 96 8.71 16.95 15.32
C ILE A 96 7.98 17.53 16.53
N ILE A 97 8.76 18.06 17.47
CA ILE A 97 8.22 18.99 18.48
C ILE A 97 8.02 20.32 17.74
N SER A 98 6.78 20.62 17.37
CA SER A 98 6.44 21.93 16.80
C SER A 98 6.41 22.96 17.93
N SER A 99 7.50 23.70 18.09
CA SER A 99 7.51 24.92 18.90
C SER A 99 7.12 26.08 18.01
N SER A 100 5.85 26.48 18.05
CA SER A 100 5.44 27.78 17.55
C SER A 100 5.87 28.85 18.56
N PRO A 101 6.53 29.95 18.13
CA PRO A 101 6.80 31.10 18.99
C PRO A 101 5.51 31.85 19.36
#